data_AF-A0A4Q2YMX9-F1
#
_entry.id   AF-A0A4Q2YMX9-F1
#
_cell.length_a   1.000
_cell.length_b   1.000
_cell.length_c   1.000
_cell.angle_alpha   90.00
_cell.angle_beta   90.00
_cell.angle_gamma   90.00
#
_symmetry.space_group_name_H-M   'P 1'
#
loop_
_entity.id
_entity.type
_entity.pdbx_description
1 polymer ?
#
loop_
_entity_poly.entity_id
_entity_poly.type
_entity_poly.pdbx_seq_one_letter_code
_entity_poly.pdbx_strand_id
1 'polypeptide(L)'
;MAKRDYLSSLMSDLESHTEVRRFGSGWLSGFFGLLFAIAGFFMVVALRFPDWFATPELEIIKNWGGFRGLVHAILLVSYGLSLLSLLLRPRKALGLTALMIGLAAILVGGSNVQPQETRDWGIFFGLDFFVVNLLVTGFMFAPLERAFPHRRTQRLFRIEWREDLFYYLVSTMFVQVLGFLALAPSTIINENTSNWEAFRAA
;
A
#
# COMPACT_ATOMS: atom_id res chain seq x y z
N MET A 1 30.40 -22.89 -5.52
CA MET A 1 29.05 -22.64 -4.97
C MET A 1 28.78 -21.14 -5.12
N ALA A 2 28.03 -20.72 -6.14
CA ALA A 2 27.76 -19.29 -6.35
C ALA A 2 26.86 -18.78 -5.21
N LYS A 3 27.30 -17.71 -4.54
CA LYS A 3 26.55 -17.04 -3.47
C LYS A 3 25.26 -16.52 -4.10
N ARG A 4 24.11 -17.17 -3.85
CA ARG A 4 22.81 -16.70 -4.36
C ARG A 4 22.61 -15.25 -3.91
N ASP A 5 22.32 -14.38 -4.86
CA ASP A 5 22.03 -12.97 -4.59
C ASP A 5 20.87 -12.85 -3.60
N TYR A 6 20.94 -11.89 -2.68
CA TYR A 6 19.91 -11.68 -1.66
C TYR A 6 18.50 -11.53 -2.26
N LEU A 7 18.40 -10.84 -3.40
CA LEU A 7 17.15 -10.69 -4.16
C LEU A 7 16.62 -12.04 -4.69
N SER A 8 17.50 -12.91 -5.20
CA SER A 8 17.12 -14.26 -5.65
C SER A 8 16.66 -15.15 -4.48
N SER A 9 17.19 -14.90 -3.29
CA SER A 9 16.79 -15.58 -2.06
C SER A 9 15.41 -15.12 -1.60
N LEU A 10 15.17 -13.80 -1.58
CA LEU A 10 13.87 -13.20 -1.25
C LEU A 10 12.78 -13.64 -2.23
N MET A 11 13.09 -13.60 -3.53
CA MET A 11 12.17 -14.01 -4.59
C MET A 11 11.80 -15.50 -4.45
N SER A 12 12.80 -16.34 -4.28
CA SER A 12 12.59 -17.78 -4.04
C SER A 12 11.83 -18.07 -2.73
N ASP A 13 11.85 -17.13 -1.78
CA ASP A 13 11.11 -17.21 -0.53
C ASP A 13 9.62 -16.89 -0.69
N LEU A 14 9.33 -15.83 -1.46
CA LEU A 14 7.98 -15.48 -1.88
C LEU A 14 7.38 -16.61 -2.74
N GLU A 15 8.18 -17.19 -3.63
CA GLU A 15 7.79 -18.26 -4.54
C GLU A 15 7.92 -19.67 -3.94
N SER A 16 8.32 -19.79 -2.65
CA SER A 16 8.61 -21.10 -2.06
C SER A 16 7.42 -22.07 -2.10
N HIS A 17 7.71 -23.34 -2.40
CA HIS A 17 6.72 -24.42 -2.57
C HIS A 17 5.85 -24.61 -1.32
N THR A 18 4.59 -24.98 -1.57
CA THR A 18 3.46 -24.95 -0.63
C THR A 18 3.60 -25.79 0.64
N GLU A 19 4.51 -26.75 0.72
CA GLU A 19 4.72 -27.55 1.93
C GLU A 19 5.26 -26.71 3.10
N VAL A 20 5.97 -25.61 2.79
CA VAL A 20 6.54 -24.68 3.77
C VAL A 20 5.56 -23.56 4.13
N ARG A 21 4.37 -23.48 3.50
CA ARG A 21 3.32 -22.47 3.81
C ARG A 21 2.30 -22.97 4.85
N ARG A 22 2.65 -23.99 5.64
CA ARG A 22 1.80 -24.46 6.75
C ARG A 22 1.67 -23.39 7.83
N PHE A 23 0.51 -23.35 8.49
CA PHE A 23 0.34 -22.54 9.69
C PHE A 23 1.40 -22.97 10.73
N GLY A 24 2.14 -22.02 11.31
CA GLY A 24 3.28 -22.29 12.19
C GLY A 24 4.67 -22.34 11.53
N SER A 25 4.77 -22.30 10.20
CA SER A 25 6.06 -22.26 9.47
C SER A 25 6.81 -20.92 9.52
N GLY A 26 6.17 -19.88 10.06
CA GLY A 26 6.65 -18.49 10.00
C GLY A 26 6.49 -17.81 8.63
N TRP A 27 6.07 -18.52 7.57
CA TRP A 27 5.90 -17.90 6.24
C TRP A 27 4.75 -16.90 6.19
N LEU A 28 3.57 -17.25 6.75
CA LEU A 28 2.41 -16.35 6.80
C LEU A 28 2.73 -15.09 7.60
N SER A 29 3.41 -15.23 8.74
CA SER A 29 3.86 -14.09 9.54
C SER A 29 4.83 -13.20 8.75
N GLY A 30 5.75 -13.79 7.98
CA GLY A 30 6.66 -13.02 7.13
C GLY A 30 5.96 -12.30 5.98
N PHE A 31 5.00 -12.95 5.34
CA PHE A 31 4.22 -12.37 4.25
C PHE A 31 3.33 -11.22 4.72
N PHE A 32 2.52 -11.43 5.77
CA PHE A 32 1.66 -10.37 6.31
C PHE A 32 2.48 -9.26 6.99
N GLY A 33 3.60 -9.62 7.63
CA GLY A 33 4.58 -8.66 8.13
C GLY A 33 5.08 -7.74 7.01
N LEU A 34 5.50 -8.32 5.88
CA LEU A 34 5.95 -7.57 4.71
C LEU A 34 4.83 -6.71 4.10
N LEU A 35 3.64 -7.27 3.94
CA LEU A 35 2.47 -6.54 3.42
C LEU A 35 2.16 -5.31 4.27
N PHE A 36 2.07 -5.47 5.58
CA PHE A 36 1.80 -4.37 6.51
C PHE A 36 2.98 -3.39 6.62
N ALA A 37 4.22 -3.86 6.47
CA ALA A 37 5.39 -2.99 6.46
C ALA A 37 5.35 -2.04 5.25
N ILE A 38 5.09 -2.59 4.05
CA ILE A 38 4.99 -1.82 2.81
C ILE A 38 3.80 -0.87 2.86
N ALA A 39 2.62 -1.38 3.25
CA ALA A 39 1.41 -0.56 3.35
C ALA A 39 1.57 0.58 4.37
N GLY A 40 2.13 0.28 5.55
CA GLY A 40 2.41 1.28 6.58
C GLY A 40 3.46 2.29 6.14
N PHE A 41 4.54 1.84 5.47
CA PHE A 41 5.57 2.73 4.91
C PHE A 41 4.98 3.70 3.88
N PHE A 42 4.20 3.20 2.92
CA PHE A 42 3.53 4.04 1.94
C PHE A 42 2.55 5.02 2.56
N MET A 43 1.82 4.61 3.61
CA MET A 43 0.94 5.52 4.34
C MET A 43 1.72 6.61 5.08
N VAL A 44 2.87 6.28 5.68
CA VAL A 44 3.76 7.27 6.30
C VAL A 44 4.30 8.26 5.26
N VAL A 45 4.71 7.79 4.09
CA VAL A 45 5.14 8.66 2.98
C VAL A 45 4.00 9.57 2.51
N ALA A 46 2.79 9.02 2.37
CA ALA A 46 1.60 9.79 1.99
C ALA A 46 1.21 10.86 3.02
N LEU A 47 1.40 10.58 4.31
CA LEU A 47 1.19 11.55 5.38
C LEU A 47 2.30 12.62 5.45
N ARG A 48 3.53 12.25 5.09
CA ARG A 48 4.69 13.15 5.12
C ARG A 48 4.71 14.13 3.95
N PHE A 49 4.24 13.69 2.79
CA PHE A 49 4.24 14.44 1.54
C PHE A 49 2.83 14.44 0.93
N PRO A 50 1.85 15.08 1.58
CA PRO A 50 0.46 15.05 1.13
C PRO A 50 0.31 15.63 -0.28
N ASP A 51 1.02 16.72 -0.59
CA ASP A 51 0.98 17.38 -1.91
C ASP A 51 1.39 16.51 -3.10
N TRP A 52 1.99 15.34 -2.88
CA TRP A 52 2.39 14.45 -3.96
C TRP A 52 1.78 13.07 -3.83
N PHE A 53 1.54 12.59 -2.61
CA PHE A 53 1.21 11.19 -2.36
C PHE A 53 -0.16 10.96 -1.72
N ALA A 54 -0.90 12.03 -1.41
CA ALA A 54 -2.23 11.97 -0.85
C ALA A 54 -3.31 12.25 -1.91
N THR A 55 -4.45 11.59 -1.75
CA THR A 55 -5.70 11.95 -2.44
C THR A 55 -6.59 12.80 -1.54
N PRO A 56 -7.24 13.86 -2.07
CA PRO A 56 -8.17 14.71 -1.32
C PRO A 56 -9.39 13.94 -0.80
N GLU A 57 -9.84 12.89 -1.51
CA GLU A 57 -10.98 12.06 -1.10
C GLU A 57 -10.77 11.36 0.25
N LEU A 58 -9.52 11.13 0.66
CA LEU A 58 -9.18 10.50 1.93
C LEU A 58 -8.89 11.53 3.05
N GLU A 59 -8.96 12.82 2.78
CA GLU A 59 -8.62 13.87 3.74
C GLU A 59 -9.51 13.82 4.99
N ILE A 60 -10.82 13.57 4.82
CA ILE A 60 -11.76 13.38 5.93
C ILE A 60 -11.32 12.24 6.87
N ILE A 61 -10.86 11.13 6.29
CA ILE A 61 -10.41 9.95 7.04
C ILE A 61 -9.06 10.23 7.72
N LYS A 62 -8.15 10.96 7.06
CA LYS A 62 -6.84 11.31 7.60
C LYS A 62 -6.90 12.34 8.73
N ASN A 63 -7.85 13.26 8.66
CA ASN A 63 -8.08 14.29 9.67
C ASN A 63 -8.76 13.72 10.93
N TRP A 64 -9.27 12.48 10.87
CA TRP A 64 -9.72 11.79 12.06
C TRP A 64 -8.53 11.52 13.00
N GLY A 65 -8.61 12.01 14.24
CA GLY A 65 -7.53 11.89 15.23
C GLY A 65 -7.07 10.45 15.51
N GLY A 66 -7.90 9.44 15.24
CA GLY A 66 -7.57 8.02 15.38
C GLY A 66 -6.73 7.44 14.22
N PHE A 67 -6.69 8.10 13.06
CA PHE A 67 -6.03 7.55 11.86
C PHE A 67 -4.53 7.31 12.06
N ARG A 68 -3.84 8.26 12.70
CA ARG A 68 -2.42 8.11 13.03
C ARG A 68 -2.18 6.92 13.94
N GLY A 69 -3.04 6.72 14.94
CA GLY A 69 -2.97 5.58 15.84
C GLY A 69 -3.15 4.26 15.10
N LEU A 70 -4.06 4.21 14.12
CA LEU A 70 -4.25 3.04 13.27
C LEU A 70 -3.02 2.71 12.42
N VAL A 71 -2.40 3.70 11.79
CA VAL A 71 -1.16 3.50 11.00
C VAL A 71 -0.02 2.98 11.90
N HIS A 72 0.12 3.53 13.11
CA HIS A 72 1.09 3.03 14.09
C HIS A 72 0.78 1.60 14.52
N ALA A 73 -0.49 1.26 14.75
CA ALA A 73 -0.90 -0.10 15.11
C ALA A 73 -0.58 -1.09 13.98
N ILE A 74 -0.81 -0.72 12.72
CA ILE A 74 -0.45 -1.54 11.55
C ILE A 74 1.07 -1.78 11.48
N LEU A 75 1.88 -0.73 11.69
CA LEU A 75 3.35 -0.86 11.73
C LEU A 75 3.83 -1.70 12.92
N LEU A 76 3.18 -1.59 14.08
CA LEU A 76 3.49 -2.40 15.26
C LEU A 76 3.17 -3.89 15.02
N VAL A 77 2.01 -4.18 14.44
CA VAL A 77 1.61 -5.54 14.05
C VAL A 77 2.57 -6.10 13.00
N SER A 78 2.93 -5.30 12.00
CA SER A 78 3.94 -5.65 11.01
C SER A 78 5.26 -6.06 11.67
N TYR A 79 5.76 -5.24 12.59
CA TYR A 79 7.00 -5.49 13.31
C TYR A 79 6.93 -6.80 14.11
N GLY A 80 5.83 -7.02 14.86
CA GLY A 80 5.61 -8.27 15.61
C GLY A 80 5.59 -9.51 14.72
N LEU A 81 4.87 -9.44 13.59
CA LEU A 81 4.81 -10.53 12.61
C LEU A 81 6.16 -10.78 11.92
N SER A 82 6.92 -9.72 11.67
CA SER A 82 8.27 -9.77 11.11
C SER A 82 9.24 -10.47 12.04
N LEU A 83 9.24 -10.12 13.34
CA LEU A 83 10.03 -10.81 14.36
C LEU A 83 9.62 -12.27 14.51
N LEU A 84 8.31 -12.54 14.56
CA LEU A 84 7.79 -13.90 14.61
C LEU A 84 8.24 -14.73 13.40
N SER A 85 8.29 -14.14 12.21
CA SER A 85 8.85 -14.77 11.01
C SER A 85 10.35 -15.05 11.13
N LEU A 86 11.12 -14.15 11.73
CA LEU A 86 12.57 -14.32 11.93
C LEU A 86 12.92 -15.41 12.96
N LEU A 87 12.00 -15.65 13.91
CA LEU A 87 12.12 -16.69 14.93
C LEU A 87 11.73 -18.07 14.39
N LEU A 88 10.59 -18.16 13.69
CA LEU A 88 10.04 -19.43 13.22
C LEU A 88 10.72 -19.97 11.96
N ARG A 89 11.33 -19.11 11.13
CA ARG A 89 11.72 -19.47 9.77
C ARG A 89 13.23 -19.67 9.58
N PRO A 90 13.67 -20.77 8.95
CA PRO A 90 15.08 -21.00 8.61
C PRO A 90 15.63 -19.98 7.60
N ARG A 91 14.81 -19.59 6.62
CA ARG A 91 15.11 -18.52 5.66
C ARG A 91 14.54 -17.19 6.17
N LYS A 92 15.42 -16.25 6.47
CA LYS A 92 15.09 -15.00 7.16
C LYS A 92 14.86 -13.80 6.23
N ALA A 93 14.94 -13.98 4.91
CA ALA A 93 14.87 -12.89 3.94
C ALA A 93 13.56 -12.09 4.07
N LEU A 94 12.39 -12.77 4.12
CA LEU A 94 11.09 -12.11 4.26
C LEU A 94 10.98 -11.27 5.53
N GLY A 95 11.20 -11.89 6.69
CA GLY A 95 11.15 -11.20 7.98
C GLY A 95 12.23 -10.12 8.13
N LEU A 96 13.37 -10.23 7.46
CA LEU A 96 14.38 -9.18 7.49
C LEU A 96 13.95 -7.99 6.62
N THR A 97 13.44 -8.24 5.41
CA THR A 97 12.94 -7.17 4.53
C THR A 97 11.77 -6.40 5.15
N ALA A 98 10.80 -7.09 5.73
CA ALA A 98 9.68 -6.48 6.41
C ALA A 98 10.15 -5.60 7.57
N LEU A 99 11.10 -6.08 8.37
CA LEU A 99 11.67 -5.33 9.48
C LEU A 99 12.44 -4.08 9.01
N MET A 100 13.24 -4.20 7.95
CA MET A 100 13.97 -3.06 7.39
C MET A 100 13.03 -1.99 6.83
N ILE A 101 11.95 -2.39 6.16
CA ILE A 101 10.93 -1.46 5.65
C ILE A 101 10.19 -0.79 6.82
N GLY A 102 9.83 -1.55 7.87
CA GLY A 102 9.23 -0.99 9.08
C GLY A 102 10.14 0.02 9.78
N LEU A 103 11.44 -0.26 9.89
CA LEU A 103 12.42 0.69 10.42
C LEU A 103 12.55 1.94 9.54
N ALA A 104 12.57 1.78 8.21
CA ALA A 104 12.54 2.91 7.29
C ALA A 104 11.27 3.76 7.47
N ALA A 105 10.11 3.14 7.72
CA ALA A 105 8.88 3.86 8.02
C ALA A 105 8.99 4.69 9.31
N ILE A 106 9.61 4.15 10.36
CA ILE A 106 9.86 4.89 11.61
C ILE A 106 10.81 6.07 11.38
N LEU A 107 11.89 5.87 10.61
CA LEU A 107 12.84 6.93 10.29
C LEU A 107 12.23 8.04 9.45
N VAL A 108 11.42 7.70 8.45
CA VAL A 108 10.74 8.66 7.57
C VAL A 108 9.58 9.35 8.29
N GLY A 109 8.86 8.64 9.16
CA GLY A 109 7.78 9.20 9.97
C GLY A 109 8.29 10.19 11.04
N GLY A 110 9.44 9.92 11.67
CA GLY A 110 9.94 10.78 12.74
C GLY A 110 8.96 10.94 13.91
N SER A 111 9.25 11.88 14.83
CA SER A 111 8.45 12.09 16.06
C SER A 111 7.19 12.95 15.87
N ASN A 112 6.95 13.53 14.69
CA ASN A 112 5.79 14.40 14.43
C ASN A 112 5.55 14.60 12.92
N VAL A 113 4.99 13.61 12.21
CA VAL A 113 4.27 13.93 10.96
C VAL A 113 2.94 14.57 11.33
N GLN A 114 2.82 15.88 11.12
CA GLN A 114 1.52 16.54 11.14
C GLN A 114 0.87 16.41 9.76
N PRO A 115 -0.42 16.03 9.67
CA PRO A 115 -1.17 16.16 8.43
C PRO A 115 -1.18 17.63 8.03
N GLN A 116 -0.61 17.96 6.88
CA GLN A 116 -0.76 19.26 6.25
C GLN A 116 -1.92 19.13 5.25
N GLU A 117 -2.75 20.17 5.12
CA GLU A 117 -3.86 20.18 4.16
C GLU A 117 -3.34 19.82 2.76
N THR A 118 -4.02 18.87 2.12
CA THR A 118 -3.66 18.47 0.76
C THR A 118 -4.19 19.57 -0.15
N ARG A 119 -3.32 20.23 -0.95
CA ARG A 119 -3.82 21.20 -1.92
C ARG A 119 -4.79 20.53 -2.88
N ASP A 120 -5.92 21.17 -3.17
CA ASP A 120 -6.97 20.64 -4.06
C ASP A 120 -6.59 20.67 -5.56
N TRP A 121 -5.35 21.08 -5.88
CA TRP A 121 -4.93 21.48 -7.23
C TRP A 121 -3.54 20.94 -7.57
N GLY A 122 -3.48 19.89 -8.40
CA GLY A 122 -2.23 19.27 -8.85
C GLY A 122 -2.39 17.83 -9.37
N ILE A 123 -1.34 17.29 -10.00
CA ILE A 123 -1.24 15.85 -10.26
C ILE A 123 -0.73 15.20 -8.98
N PHE A 124 -1.62 14.54 -8.24
CA PHE A 124 -1.27 13.77 -7.05
C PHE A 124 -1.12 12.29 -7.41
N PHE A 125 -0.07 11.66 -6.90
CA PHE A 125 0.17 10.24 -6.97
C PHE A 125 -0.54 9.58 -5.79
N GLY A 126 -1.81 9.20 -5.92
CA GLY A 126 -2.66 8.74 -4.82
C GLY A 126 -2.26 7.40 -4.21
N LEU A 127 -1.13 7.39 -3.51
CA LEU A 127 -0.47 6.23 -2.93
C LEU A 127 -1.26 5.70 -1.72
N ASP A 128 -1.80 6.61 -0.93
CA ASP A 128 -2.76 6.32 0.13
C ASP A 128 -4.01 5.60 -0.38
N PHE A 129 -4.64 6.12 -1.44
CA PHE A 129 -5.81 5.53 -2.07
C PHE A 129 -5.48 4.16 -2.62
N PHE A 130 -4.34 4.02 -3.30
CA PHE A 130 -3.86 2.73 -3.79
C PHE A 130 -3.70 1.71 -2.65
N VAL A 131 -3.04 2.09 -1.55
CA VAL A 131 -2.83 1.19 -0.40
C VAL A 131 -4.16 0.79 0.24
N VAL A 132 -5.03 1.76 0.51
CA VAL A 132 -6.34 1.49 1.12
C VAL A 132 -7.17 0.59 0.21
N ASN A 133 -7.24 0.89 -1.08
CA ASN A 133 -8.00 0.10 -2.04
C ASN A 133 -7.44 -1.33 -2.17
N LEU A 134 -6.11 -1.48 -2.21
CA LEU A 134 -5.45 -2.78 -2.26
C LEU A 134 -5.79 -3.62 -1.02
N LEU A 135 -5.71 -3.03 0.17
CA LEU A 135 -6.01 -3.73 1.42
C LEU A 135 -7.50 -4.08 1.52
N VAL A 136 -8.40 -3.14 1.22
CA VAL A 136 -9.85 -3.36 1.27
C VAL A 136 -10.26 -4.44 0.28
N THR A 137 -9.85 -4.31 -0.98
CA THR A 137 -10.14 -5.30 -2.04
C THR A 137 -9.54 -6.66 -1.66
N GLY A 138 -8.28 -6.69 -1.24
CA GLY A 138 -7.59 -7.91 -0.82
C GLY A 138 -8.29 -8.60 0.35
N PHE A 139 -8.62 -7.87 1.42
CA PHE A 139 -9.29 -8.45 2.59
C PHE A 139 -10.76 -8.76 2.37
N MET A 140 -11.42 -8.10 1.42
CA MET A 140 -12.79 -8.43 1.04
C MET A 140 -12.83 -9.71 0.20
N PHE A 141 -12.03 -9.79 -0.87
CA PHE A 141 -12.12 -10.88 -1.84
C PHE A 141 -11.31 -12.11 -1.46
N ALA A 142 -10.16 -11.98 -0.80
CA ALA A 142 -9.33 -13.14 -0.46
C ALA A 142 -10.04 -14.16 0.45
N PRO A 143 -10.76 -13.76 1.52
CA PRO A 143 -11.53 -14.69 2.32
C PRO A 143 -12.72 -15.28 1.55
N LEU A 144 -13.40 -14.46 0.74
CA LEU A 144 -14.55 -14.90 -0.07
C LEU A 144 -14.14 -15.95 -1.09
N GLU A 145 -13.04 -15.73 -1.82
CA GLU A 145 -12.49 -16.69 -2.78
C GLU A 145 -12.09 -18.00 -2.11
N ARG A 146 -11.59 -17.93 -0.87
CA ARG A 146 -11.24 -19.11 -0.09
C ARG A 146 -12.45 -19.85 0.48
N ALA A 147 -13.52 -19.14 0.84
CA ALA A 147 -14.75 -19.73 1.36
C ALA A 147 -15.59 -20.39 0.27
N PHE A 148 -15.66 -19.78 -0.93
CA PHE A 148 -16.48 -20.25 -2.04
C PHE A 148 -15.66 -20.43 -3.33
N PRO A 149 -14.67 -21.34 -3.36
CA PRO A 149 -13.80 -21.51 -4.52
C PRO A 149 -14.55 -22.17 -5.69
N HIS A 150 -14.63 -21.48 -6.83
CA HIS A 150 -15.17 -22.04 -8.07
C HIS A 150 -14.25 -23.15 -8.64
N ARG A 151 -12.93 -22.94 -8.57
CA ARG A 151 -11.90 -23.94 -8.92
C ARG A 151 -11.09 -24.28 -7.69
N ARG A 152 -11.41 -25.41 -7.02
CA ARG A 152 -10.72 -25.85 -5.79
C ARG A 152 -9.23 -26.12 -5.94
N THR A 153 -8.78 -26.39 -7.18
CA THR A 153 -7.37 -26.59 -7.51
C THR A 153 -6.61 -25.26 -7.66
N GLN A 154 -7.32 -24.18 -7.97
CA GLN A 154 -6.75 -22.84 -8.13
C GLN A 154 -6.53 -22.22 -6.75
N ARG A 155 -5.34 -21.69 -6.55
CA ARG A 155 -4.90 -21.13 -5.28
C ARG A 155 -4.92 -19.62 -5.35
N LEU A 156 -5.23 -18.99 -4.21
CA LEU A 156 -5.29 -17.54 -4.05
C LEU A 156 -4.00 -16.84 -4.53
N PHE A 157 -2.83 -17.36 -4.12
CA PHE A 157 -1.52 -16.88 -4.56
C PHE A 157 -0.90 -17.88 -5.53
N ARG A 158 -1.35 -17.81 -6.79
CA ARG A 158 -0.72 -18.49 -7.94
C ARG A 158 0.57 -17.78 -8.34
N ILE A 159 1.38 -18.37 -9.22
CA ILE A 159 2.70 -17.80 -9.57
C ILE A 159 2.57 -16.41 -10.23
N GLU A 160 1.45 -16.18 -10.91
CA GLU A 160 1.11 -14.95 -11.63
C GLU A 160 0.58 -13.81 -10.74
N TRP A 161 0.65 -13.96 -9.41
CA TRP A 161 0.17 -12.92 -8.47
C TRP A 161 0.92 -11.58 -8.64
N ARG A 162 2.13 -11.62 -9.18
CA ARG A 162 2.96 -10.44 -9.42
C ARG A 162 2.41 -9.61 -10.57
N GLU A 163 1.99 -10.29 -11.62
CA GLU A 163 1.32 -9.71 -12.78
C GLU A 163 0.00 -9.09 -12.34
N ASP A 164 -0.78 -9.77 -11.49
CA ASP A 164 -2.02 -9.22 -10.92
C ASP A 164 -1.74 -7.90 -10.15
N LEU A 165 -0.73 -7.88 -9.28
CA LEU A 165 -0.37 -6.67 -8.53
C LEU A 165 0.16 -5.54 -9.45
N PHE A 166 0.93 -5.89 -10.47
CA PHE A 166 1.43 -4.93 -11.46
C PHE A 166 0.28 -4.29 -12.25
N TYR A 167 -0.64 -5.11 -12.78
CA TYR A 167 -1.82 -4.60 -13.48
C TYR A 167 -2.72 -3.80 -12.57
N TYR A 168 -2.88 -4.21 -11.31
CA TYR A 168 -3.65 -3.45 -10.33
C TYR A 168 -3.05 -2.06 -10.09
N LEU A 169 -1.73 -1.99 -9.85
CA LEU A 169 -1.00 -0.72 -9.71
C LEU A 169 -1.15 0.17 -10.95
N VAL A 170 -0.84 -0.37 -12.14
CA VAL A 170 -0.93 0.40 -13.40
C VAL A 170 -2.35 0.87 -13.64
N SER A 171 -3.36 0.03 -13.41
CA SER A 171 -4.77 0.39 -13.59
C SER A 171 -5.20 1.48 -12.62
N THR A 172 -4.83 1.39 -11.34
CA THR A 172 -5.14 2.45 -10.36
C THR A 172 -4.48 3.78 -10.73
N MET A 173 -3.23 3.75 -11.18
CA MET A 173 -2.55 4.95 -11.66
C MET A 173 -3.22 5.54 -12.90
N PHE A 174 -3.65 4.68 -13.84
CA PHE A 174 -4.36 5.14 -15.03
C PHE A 174 -5.71 5.77 -14.69
N VAL A 175 -6.44 5.20 -13.72
CA VAL A 175 -7.68 5.80 -13.20
C VAL A 175 -7.42 7.19 -12.62
N GLN A 176 -6.34 7.38 -11.86
CA GLN A 176 -5.97 8.70 -11.31
C GLN A 176 -5.62 9.69 -12.43
N VAL A 177 -4.82 9.29 -13.41
CA VAL A 177 -4.45 10.13 -14.55
C VAL A 177 -5.66 10.52 -15.38
N LEU A 178 -6.54 9.57 -15.70
CA LEU A 178 -7.76 9.83 -16.47
C LEU A 178 -8.74 10.71 -15.67
N GLY A 179 -8.88 10.46 -14.37
CA GLY A 179 -9.70 11.28 -13.49
C GLY A 179 -9.22 12.73 -13.45
N PHE A 180 -7.91 12.94 -13.31
CA PHE A 180 -7.30 14.26 -13.41
C PHE A 180 -7.55 14.91 -14.77
N LEU A 181 -7.26 14.22 -15.88
CA LEU A 181 -7.45 14.79 -17.22
C LEU A 181 -8.92 15.12 -17.53
N ALA A 182 -9.87 14.35 -16.98
CA ALA A 182 -11.29 14.60 -17.15
C ALA A 182 -11.78 15.78 -16.33
N LEU A 183 -11.29 15.93 -15.09
CA LEU A 183 -11.77 16.97 -14.16
C LEU A 183 -10.98 18.28 -14.29
N ALA A 184 -9.68 18.23 -14.57
CA ALA A 184 -8.81 19.41 -14.60
C ALA A 184 -9.33 20.57 -15.46
N PRO A 185 -9.89 20.36 -16.67
CA PRO A 185 -10.44 21.47 -17.45
C PRO A 185 -11.61 22.17 -16.72
N SER A 186 -12.50 21.38 -16.12
CA SER A 186 -13.67 21.92 -15.39
C SER A 186 -13.25 22.69 -14.14
N THR A 187 -12.23 22.20 -13.45
CA THR A 187 -11.74 22.82 -12.22
C THR A 187 -10.98 24.11 -12.54
N ILE A 188 -10.14 24.13 -13.59
CA ILE A 188 -9.47 25.36 -14.09
C ILE A 188 -10.50 26.42 -14.51
N ILE A 189 -11.55 26.04 -15.24
CA ILE A 189 -12.60 26.98 -15.65
C ILE A 189 -13.31 27.57 -14.42
N ASN A 190 -13.65 26.74 -13.44
CA ASN A 190 -14.34 27.19 -12.23
C ASN A 190 -13.49 28.16 -11.39
N GLU A 191 -12.18 27.94 -11.26
CA GLU A 191 -11.30 28.88 -10.55
C GLU A 191 -11.27 30.26 -11.22
N ASN A 192 -11.19 30.27 -12.57
CA ASN A 192 -11.13 31.50 -13.36
C ASN A 192 -12.49 32.18 -13.58
N THR A 193 -13.60 31.49 -13.29
CA THR A 193 -14.98 31.96 -13.54
C THR A 193 -15.77 32.16 -12.24
N SER A 194 -15.08 32.27 -11.10
CA SER A 194 -15.69 32.51 -9.77
C SER A 194 -16.49 33.82 -9.67
N ASN A 195 -16.46 34.68 -10.69
CA ASN A 195 -17.28 35.88 -10.80
C ASN A 195 -17.88 36.03 -12.22
N TRP A 196 -19.22 35.95 -12.35
CA TRP A 196 -19.95 36.16 -13.62
C TRP A 196 -19.74 37.56 -14.23
N GLU A 197 -19.22 38.51 -13.44
CA GLU A 197 -18.79 39.83 -13.93
C GLU A 197 -17.44 39.77 -14.65
N ALA A 198 -16.47 38.97 -14.18
CA ALA A 198 -15.15 38.84 -14.79
C ALA A 198 -15.23 38.11 -16.15
N PHE A 199 -16.12 37.12 -16.28
CA PHE A 199 -16.34 36.38 -17.52
C PHE A 199 -16.98 37.22 -18.64
N ARG A 200 -17.76 38.26 -18.29
CA ARG A 200 -18.39 39.17 -19.25
C ARG A 200 -17.52 40.38 -19.64
N ALA A 201 -16.42 40.61 -18.93
CA ALA A 201 -15.52 41.74 -19.13
C ALA A 201 -14.29 41.40 -19.99
N ALA A 202 -14.05 40.12 -20.30
CA ALA A 202 -13.04 39.63 -21.24
C ALA A 202 -13.65 39.37 -22.62
#